data_AF-A0A024FI53-F1
#
_entry.id   AF-A0A024FI53-F1
#
_cell.length_a   1.000
_cell.length_b   1.000
_cell.length_c   1.000
_cell.angle_alpha   90.00
_cell.angle_beta   90.00
_cell.angle_gamma   90.00
#
_symmetry.space_group_name_H-M   'P 1'
#
loop_
_entity.id
_entity.type
_entity.pdbx_description
1 polymer ?
#
loop_
_entity_poly.entity_id
_entity_poly.type
_entity_poly.pdbx_seq_one_letter_code
_entity_poly.pdbx_strand_id
1 'polypeptide(L)' 'MNVINFNRKQLPQRDKFVNRLGGYNSDKKTEYNLPKASAKQLKAIAKRLREEQKSRMIKIILLTGVIFIGLLCLVIYS' A
#
# COMPACT_ATOMS: atom_id res chain seq x y z
N MET A 1 16.20 -44.27 2.94
CA MET A 1 16.37 -42.80 3.06
C MET A 1 15.84 -42.37 4.42
N ASN A 2 16.70 -41.91 5.32
CA ASN A 2 16.33 -41.69 6.72
C ASN A 2 15.42 -40.45 6.81
N VAL A 3 14.12 -40.66 7.07
CA VAL A 3 13.05 -39.65 6.98
C VAL A 3 13.38 -38.40 7.82
N ILE A 4 14.10 -38.59 8.92
CA ILE A 4 14.59 -37.55 9.83
C ILE A 4 15.50 -36.54 9.10
N ASN A 5 16.38 -37.01 8.21
CA ASN A 5 17.31 -36.15 7.47
C ASN A 5 16.61 -35.36 6.35
N PHE A 6 15.51 -35.90 5.80
CA PHE A 6 14.68 -35.18 4.84
C PHE A 6 13.95 -34.01 5.51
N ASN A 7 13.35 -34.26 6.67
CA ASN A 7 12.64 -33.26 7.46
C ASN A 7 13.59 -32.14 7.95
N ARG A 8 14.83 -32.47 8.34
CA ARG A 8 15.82 -31.46 8.75
C ARG A 8 16.16 -30.46 7.62
N LYS A 9 16.16 -30.90 6.35
CA LYS A 9 16.43 -30.02 5.19
C LYS A 9 15.28 -29.04 4.88
N GLN A 10 14.10 -29.24 5.47
CA GLN A 10 12.95 -28.37 5.29
C GLN A 10 12.83 -27.30 6.40
N LEU A 11 13.57 -27.43 7.50
CA LEU A 11 13.57 -26.46 8.60
C LEU A 11 14.01 -25.04 8.18
N PRO A 12 15.08 -24.85 7.37
CA PRO A 12 15.47 -23.50 6.92
C PRO A 12 14.50 -22.88 5.91
N GLN A 13 13.63 -23.71 5.31
CA GLN A 13 12.60 -23.24 4.38
C GLN A 13 11.36 -22.72 5.13
N ARG A 14 11.14 -23.16 6.39
CA ARG A 14 10.04 -22.68 7.24
C ARG A 14 10.19 -21.22 7.67
N ASP A 15 11.41 -20.71 7.85
CA ASP A 15 11.62 -19.29 8.19
C ASP A 15 11.08 -18.33 7.12
N LYS A 16 10.91 -18.79 5.88
CA LYS A 16 10.31 -18.00 4.80
C LYS A 16 8.78 -17.97 4.81
N PHE A 17 8.09 -18.88 5.50
CA PHE A 17 6.70 -19.19 5.17
C PHE A 17 5.73 -19.40 6.34
N VAL A 18 6.12 -19.16 7.59
CA VAL A 18 5.17 -19.53 8.67
C VAL A 18 4.01 -18.56 8.83
N ASN A 19 4.11 -17.23 8.63
CA ASN A 19 2.95 -16.32 8.85
C ASN A 19 3.11 -14.89 8.28
N ARG A 20 3.75 -14.69 7.12
CA ARG A 20 3.81 -13.35 6.50
C ARG A 20 3.65 -13.45 4.99
N LEU A 21 2.91 -12.51 4.39
CA LEU A 21 3.07 -12.13 2.97
C LEU A 21 4.43 -11.45 2.70
N GLY A 22 5.41 -11.61 3.61
CA GLY A 22 6.49 -10.68 3.81
C GLY A 22 7.78 -11.39 4.22
N GLY A 23 8.66 -11.55 3.23
CA GLY A 23 10.11 -11.60 3.42
C GLY A 23 10.68 -10.23 3.83
N TYR A 24 9.96 -9.50 4.70
CA TYR A 24 10.39 -8.22 5.23
C TYR A 24 11.37 -8.50 6.37
N ASN A 25 12.65 -8.36 6.04
CA ASN A 25 13.75 -8.36 6.97
C ASN A 25 13.94 -6.92 7.47
N SER A 26 13.77 -6.67 8.77
CA SER A 26 13.89 -5.34 9.39
C SER A 26 15.28 -4.71 9.19
N ASP A 27 16.31 -5.55 9.02
CA ASP A 27 17.68 -5.10 8.79
C ASP A 27 17.95 -4.82 7.30
N LYS A 28 17.07 -5.30 6.41
CA LYS A 28 17.17 -5.10 4.97
C LYS A 28 16.47 -3.80 4.58
N LYS A 29 17.21 -2.70 4.56
CA LYS A 29 16.74 -1.46 3.94
C LYS A 29 16.55 -1.70 2.44
N THR A 30 15.37 -1.39 1.92
CA THR A 30 15.15 -1.38 0.46
C THR A 30 16.03 -0.30 -0.15
N GLU A 31 17.08 -0.70 -0.85
CA GLU A 31 17.92 0.23 -1.60
C GLU A 31 17.14 0.71 -2.83
N TYR A 32 16.72 1.96 -2.80
CA TYR A 32 16.06 2.59 -3.94
C TYR A 32 17.11 3.25 -4.82
N ASN A 33 17.28 2.75 -6.04
CA ASN A 33 18.03 3.43 -7.10
C ASN A 33 17.19 4.61 -7.65
N LEU A 34 16.97 5.62 -6.83
CA LEU A 34 16.29 6.84 -7.25
C LEU A 34 17.25 7.69 -8.08
N PRO A 35 16.79 8.29 -9.18
CA PRO A 35 17.60 9.28 -9.89
C PRO A 35 17.93 10.43 -8.94
N LYS A 36 19.16 10.95 -9.01
CA LYS A 36 19.59 12.12 -8.23
C LYS A 36 18.75 13.33 -8.67
N ALA A 37 17.70 13.63 -7.92
CA ALA A 37 16.83 14.77 -8.19
C ALA A 37 17.38 16.03 -7.52
N SER A 38 17.34 17.17 -8.23
CA SER A 38 17.62 18.47 -7.62
C SER A 38 16.51 18.83 -6.63
N ALA A 39 16.85 19.52 -5.53
CA ALA A 39 15.86 20.00 -4.56
C ALA A 39 14.73 20.84 -5.19
N LYS A 40 15.02 21.54 -6.29
CA LYS A 40 14.00 22.27 -7.08
C LYS A 40 13.00 21.34 -7.75
N GLN A 41 13.47 20.23 -8.31
CA GLN A 41 12.61 19.22 -8.96
C GLN A 41 11.74 18.51 -7.92
N LEU A 42 12.28 18.19 -6.75
CA LEU A 42 11.52 17.57 -5.67
C LEU A 42 10.35 18.47 -5.20
N LYS A 43 10.62 19.78 -5.04
CA LYS A 43 9.58 20.76 -4.69
C LYS A 43 8.50 20.87 -5.77
N ALA A 44 8.88 20.83 -7.05
CA ALA A 44 7.92 20.86 -8.15
C ALA A 44 7.01 19.62 -8.17
N ILE A 45 7.58 18.42 -7.95
CA ILE A 45 6.81 17.17 -7.86
C ILE A 45 5.84 17.21 -6.67
N ALA A 46 6.31 17.64 -5.50
CA ALA A 46 5.47 17.76 -4.31
C ALA A 46 4.30 18.73 -4.51
N LYS A 47 4.53 19.84 -5.24
CA LYS A 47 3.47 20.80 -5.57
C LYS A 47 2.41 20.18 -6.48
N ARG A 48 2.83 19.52 -7.57
CA ARG A 48 1.93 18.83 -8.51
C ARG A 48 1.10 17.76 -7.82
N LEU A 49 1.73 16.93 -6.98
CA LEU A 49 1.04 15.88 -6.22
C LEU A 49 -0.06 16.44 -5.31
N ARG A 50 0.19 17.56 -4.63
CA ARG A 50 -0.81 18.24 -3.79
C ARG A 50 -1.98 18.79 -4.60
N GLU A 51 -1.71 19.37 -5.75
CA GLU A 51 -2.75 19.92 -6.65
C GLU A 51 -3.65 18.80 -7.18
N GLU A 52 -3.07 17.72 -7.67
CA GLU A 52 -3.83 16.56 -8.12
C GLU A 52 -4.64 15.92 -6.98
N GLN A 53 -4.04 15.81 -5.78
CA GLN A 53 -4.74 15.26 -4.63
C GLN A 53 -5.96 16.10 -4.25
N LYS A 54 -5.86 17.44 -4.28
CA LYS A 54 -7.01 18.31 -4.04
C LYS A 54 -8.13 18.06 -5.05
N SER A 55 -7.80 17.95 -6.34
CA SER A 55 -8.80 17.65 -7.38
C SER A 55 -9.46 16.28 -7.16
N ARG A 56 -8.68 15.24 -6.84
CA ARG A 56 -9.21 13.91 -6.52
C ARG A 56 -10.12 13.93 -5.29
N MET A 57 -9.72 14.61 -4.22
CA MET A 57 -10.52 14.71 -2.99
C MET A 57 -11.86 15.39 -3.23
N ILE A 58 -11.91 16.46 -4.02
CA ILE A 58 -13.17 17.14 -4.38
C ILE A 58 -14.11 16.18 -5.11
N LYS A 59 -13.60 15.40 -6.07
CA LYS A 59 -14.40 14.40 -6.79
C LYS A 59 -14.94 13.30 -5.87
N ILE A 60 -14.12 12.82 -4.93
CA ILE A 60 -14.52 11.81 -3.95
C ILE A 60 -15.61 12.35 -3.02
N ILE A 61 -15.45 13.57 -2.50
CA ILE A 61 -16.44 14.21 -1.63
C ILE A 61 -17.77 14.37 -2.36
N LEU A 62 -17.75 14.82 -3.62
CA LEU A 62 -18.95 14.99 -4.42
C LEU A 62 -19.68 13.66 -4.65
N LEU A 63 -18.95 12.61 -5.06
CA LEU A 63 -19.53 11.27 -5.26
C LEU A 63 -20.13 10.72 -3.96
N THR A 64 -19.37 10.84 -2.86
CA THR A 64 -19.81 10.36 -1.54
C THR A 64 -21.06 11.10 -1.08
N GLY A 65 -21.12 12.43 -1.29
CA GLY A 65 -22.29 13.24 -0.96
C GLY A 65 -23.54 12.81 -1.72
N VAL A 66 -23.43 12.56 -3.03
CA VAL A 66 -24.56 12.09 -3.86
C VAL A 66 -25.08 10.74 -3.36
N ILE A 67 -24.18 9.78 -3.10
CA ILE A 67 -24.56 8.47 -2.58
C ILE A 67 -25.23 8.60 -1.21
N PHE A 68 -24.67 9.43 -0.32
CA PHE A 68 -25.21 9.63 1.02
C PHE A 68 -26.62 10.23 0.99
N ILE A 69 -26.85 11.23 0.15
CA ILE A 69 -28.20 11.81 -0.05
C ILE A 69 -29.18 10.75 -0.57
N GLY A 70 -28.77 9.94 -1.55
CA GLY A 70 -29.59 8.84 -2.06
C GLY A 70 -29.98 7.84 -0.96
N LEU A 71 -29.04 7.48 -0.09
CA LEU A 71 -29.31 6.60 1.06
C LEU A 71 -30.25 7.25 2.07
N LEU A 72 -30.09 8.54 2.37
CA LEU A 72 -31.01 9.26 3.26
C LEU A 72 -32.44 9.29 2.72
N CYS A 73 -32.60 9.53 1.42
CA CYS A 73 -33.91 9.47 0.77
C CYS A 73 -34.53 8.07 0.92
N LEU A 74 -33.77 7.00 0.66
CA LEU A 74 -34.28 5.63 0.84
C LEU A 74 -34.74 5.36 2.26
N VAL A 75 -33.99 5.80 3.28
CA VAL A 75 -34.36 5.60 4.69
C VAL A 75 -35.60 6.41 5.08
N ILE A 76 -35.78 7.62 4.55
CA ILE A 76 -36.92 8.47 4.89
C ILE A 76 -38.22 7.98 4.22
N TYR A 77 -38.12 7.47 2.99
CA TYR A 77 -39.27 7.03 2.21
C TYR A 77 -39.57 5.52 2.30
N SER A 78 -38.76 4.74 3.03
CA SER A 78 -39.07 3.34 3.39
C SER A 78 -39.88 3.28 4.68
#